data_AF-J1L1G7-F1
#
_entry.id   AF-J1L1G7-F1
#
_cell.length_a   1.000
_cell.length_b   1.000
_cell.length_c   1.000
_cell.angle_alpha   90.00
_cell.angle_beta   90.00
_cell.angle_gamma   90.00
#
_symmetry.space_group_name_H-M   'P 1'
#
loop_
_entity.id
_entity.type
_entity.pdbx_description
1 polymer ?
#
loop_
_entity_poly.entity_id
_entity_poly.type
_entity_poly.pdbx_seq_one_letter_code
_entity_poly.pdbx_strand_id
1 'polypeptide(L)'
;MSLAVPDTSVNRRREGGTVELLSSESGVHAVKSPVRVLILETLREGEVPFDEIVRRTGRAKSTVSVHLRDMVDEGIVGWRLDPADARKKLFFTNAERIGALSSSERISAELARYAGDYRESGSGPFAYFRLVFRTIRTILMQTGINLDPVLTAAGEEVGRAVFPTVEDKRTGVFLKNVAAFWERHGLGRIETGSEEPLEIFVYDCFECVDLPRIGRPACSFDTGVLAALFSGHFDRGVTVVETHCYAAGDAYCRFVIECGEE
;
A
#
# COMPACT_ATOMS: atom_id res chain seq x y z
N MET A 1 3.84 -43.32 24.38
CA MET A 1 4.85 -42.50 23.68
C MET A 1 4.21 -41.16 23.38
N SER A 2 4.55 -40.16 24.19
CA SER A 2 4.00 -38.79 24.09
C SER A 2 4.86 -38.02 23.09
N LEU A 3 4.25 -37.54 22.00
CA LEU A 3 4.91 -36.68 21.03
C LEU A 3 4.92 -35.26 21.59
N ALA A 4 6.11 -34.82 22.02
CA ALA A 4 6.35 -33.45 22.44
C ALA A 4 6.22 -32.50 21.24
N VAL A 5 5.40 -31.47 21.40
CA VAL A 5 5.27 -30.35 20.48
C VAL A 5 6.55 -29.50 20.58
N PRO A 6 7.22 -29.13 19.47
CA PRO A 6 8.40 -28.29 19.54
C PRO A 6 8.07 -26.88 20.04
N ASP A 7 8.91 -26.41 20.96
CA ASP A 7 8.90 -25.09 21.58
C ASP A 7 8.98 -23.95 20.53
N THR A 8 8.01 -23.03 20.58
CA THR A 8 7.92 -21.85 19.71
C THR A 8 8.60 -20.65 20.37
N SER A 9 9.82 -20.83 20.86
CA SER A 9 10.67 -19.74 21.30
C SER A 9 11.55 -19.28 20.12
N VAL A 10 10.96 -18.55 19.16
CA VAL A 10 11.73 -17.89 18.08
C VAL A 10 12.56 -16.77 18.69
N ASN A 11 13.79 -17.14 19.00
CA ASN A 11 14.93 -16.31 19.33
C ASN A 11 15.23 -15.34 18.16
N ARG A 12 14.48 -14.23 18.06
CA ARG A 12 14.81 -13.14 17.13
C ARG A 12 16.02 -12.37 17.67
N ARG A 13 17.23 -12.86 17.37
CA ARG A 13 18.40 -11.98 17.24
C ARG A 13 18.10 -11.02 16.08
N ARG A 14 17.51 -9.87 16.38
CA ARG A 14 17.27 -8.80 15.41
C ARG A 14 18.60 -8.09 15.13
N GLU A 15 19.10 -8.32 13.92
CA GLU A 15 20.24 -7.62 13.33
C GLU A 15 19.97 -6.11 13.29
N GLY A 16 21.00 -5.30 13.52
CA GLY A 16 20.91 -3.85 13.41
C GLY A 16 20.58 -3.43 11.97
N GLY A 17 19.71 -2.43 11.82
CA GLY A 17 19.38 -1.86 10.51
C GLY A 17 17.92 -1.49 10.28
N THR A 18 17.01 -1.76 11.22
CA THR A 18 15.59 -1.43 11.06
C THR A 18 15.28 0.02 11.40
N VAL A 19 14.64 0.75 10.49
CA VAL A 19 14.10 2.10 10.71
C VAL A 19 12.59 2.04 10.69
N GLU A 20 11.92 2.39 11.78
CA GLU A 20 10.46 2.53 11.83
C GLU A 20 10.05 3.92 11.31
N LEU A 21 9.07 3.99 10.42
CA LEU A 21 8.46 5.21 9.90
C LEU A 21 7.11 5.42 10.57
N LEU A 22 6.91 6.55 11.22
CA LEU A 22 5.69 6.89 11.95
C LEU A 22 5.15 8.25 11.51
N SER A 23 3.85 8.44 11.59
CA SER A 23 3.16 9.72 11.37
C SER A 23 2.54 10.18 12.68
N SER A 24 2.75 11.43 13.09
CA SER A 24 1.99 12.07 14.16
C SER A 24 1.57 13.48 13.73
N GLU A 25 0.82 14.18 14.59
CA GLU A 25 0.44 15.57 14.34
C GLU A 25 1.66 16.51 14.13
N SER A 26 2.83 16.15 14.68
CA SER A 26 4.08 16.91 14.50
C SER A 26 4.82 16.59 13.19
N GLY A 27 4.36 15.59 12.42
CA GLY A 27 4.92 15.22 11.12
C GLY A 27 5.36 13.75 11.03
N VAL A 28 6.26 13.46 10.08
CA VAL A 28 6.77 12.11 9.83
C VAL A 28 8.09 11.87 10.57
N HIS A 29 8.17 10.75 11.28
CA HIS A 29 9.28 10.38 12.15
C HIS A 29 9.98 9.10 11.68
N ALA A 30 11.30 9.15 11.57
CA ALA A 30 12.13 7.99 11.25
C ALA A 30 12.91 7.52 12.49
N VAL A 31 12.42 6.46 13.14
CA VAL A 31 12.97 5.93 14.38
C VAL A 31 13.96 4.80 14.10
N LYS A 32 15.25 5.10 14.28
CA LYS A 32 16.37 4.17 14.03
C LYS A 32 16.92 3.52 15.31
N SER A 33 16.64 4.10 16.48
CA SER A 33 17.19 3.62 17.75
C SER A 33 16.55 2.27 18.13
N PRO A 34 17.35 1.20 18.33
CA PRO A 34 16.80 -0.10 18.72
C PRO A 34 15.97 -0.05 20.01
N VAL A 35 16.33 0.85 20.95
CA VAL A 35 15.59 1.01 22.20
C VAL A 35 14.25 1.71 21.95
N ARG A 36 14.21 2.74 21.09
CA ARG A 36 12.97 3.42 20.73
C ARG A 36 12.01 2.49 19.96
N VAL A 37 12.54 1.63 19.09
CA VAL A 37 11.73 0.59 18.41
C VAL A 37 11.09 -0.36 19.42
N LEU A 38 11.85 -0.85 20.40
CA LEU A 38 11.31 -1.74 21.46
C LEU A 38 10.25 -1.04 22.34
N ILE A 39 10.43 0.25 22.63
CA ILE A 39 9.43 1.06 23.34
C ILE A 39 8.13 1.11 22.52
N LEU A 40 8.22 1.45 21.23
CA LEU A 40 7.05 1.50 20.34
C LEU A 40 6.35 0.16 20.25
N GLU A 41 7.10 -0.94 20.15
CA GLU A 41 6.52 -2.29 20.16
C GLU A 41 5.79 -2.61 21.46
N THR A 42 6.34 -2.17 22.60
CA THR A 42 5.70 -2.34 23.91
C THR A 42 4.36 -1.60 23.99
N LEU A 43 4.29 -0.38 23.43
CA LEU A 43 3.10 0.47 23.45
C LEU A 43 2.02 0.05 22.43
N ARG A 44 2.28 -0.96 21.57
CA ARG A 44 1.27 -1.47 20.62
C ARG A 44 0.06 -2.10 21.29
N GLU A 45 0.26 -2.67 22.48
CA GLU A 45 -0.76 -3.41 23.21
C GLU A 45 -1.67 -2.52 24.06
N GLY A 46 -1.46 -1.19 24.00
CA GLY A 46 -2.23 -0.20 24.73
C GLY A 46 -1.35 0.67 25.61
N GLU A 47 -1.96 1.29 26.62
CA GLU A 47 -1.23 2.16 27.53
C GLU A 47 -0.41 1.36 28.54
N VAL A 48 0.86 1.71 28.71
CA VAL A 48 1.79 0.91 29.50
C VAL A 48 2.48 1.76 30.58
N PRO A 49 2.55 1.29 31.84
CA PRO A 49 3.31 1.96 32.89
C PRO A 49 4.82 2.00 32.62
N PHE A 50 5.52 3.01 33.11
CA PHE A 50 6.97 3.14 32.92
C PHE A 50 7.78 1.89 33.31
N ASP A 51 7.52 1.30 34.49
CA ASP A 51 8.29 0.14 34.97
C ASP A 51 8.04 -1.12 34.12
N GLU A 52 6.86 -1.22 33.49
CA GLU A 52 6.52 -2.28 32.54
C GLU A 52 7.32 -2.12 31.24
N ILE A 53 7.47 -0.89 30.73
CA ILE A 53 8.30 -0.58 29.56
C ILE A 53 9.76 -0.92 29.84
N VAL A 54 10.29 -0.55 31.01
CA VAL A 54 11.66 -0.90 31.43
C VAL A 54 11.83 -2.43 31.43
N ARG A 55 10.87 -3.16 32.01
CA ARG A 55 10.92 -4.62 32.08
C ARG A 55 10.89 -5.28 30.70
N ARG A 56 9.99 -4.85 29.81
CA ARG A 56 9.82 -5.43 28.46
C ARG A 56 10.95 -5.08 27.50
N THR A 57 11.47 -3.86 27.59
CA THR A 57 12.62 -3.44 26.77
C THR A 57 13.94 -4.06 27.25
N GLY A 58 14.01 -4.47 28.52
CA GLY A 58 15.22 -5.05 29.13
C GLY A 58 16.39 -4.05 29.22
N ARG A 59 16.10 -2.74 29.15
CA ARG A 59 17.13 -1.68 29.18
C ARG A 59 17.15 -0.97 30.53
N ALA A 60 18.26 -0.28 30.81
CA ALA A 60 18.40 0.49 32.04
C ALA A 60 17.33 1.60 32.14
N LYS A 61 16.84 1.83 33.36
CA LYS A 61 15.82 2.86 33.66
C LYS A 61 16.19 4.24 33.12
N SER A 62 17.46 4.64 33.27
CA SER A 62 17.97 5.91 32.74
C SER A 62 17.88 5.99 31.22
N THR A 63 18.22 4.92 30.51
CA THR A 63 18.16 4.83 29.04
C THR A 63 16.72 4.94 28.53
N VAL A 64 15.80 4.17 29.11
CA VAL A 64 14.37 4.21 28.73
C VAL A 64 13.79 5.59 29.03
N SER A 65 14.14 6.19 30.17
CA SER A 65 13.65 7.51 30.56
C SER A 65 14.08 8.62 29.61
N VAL A 66 15.33 8.60 29.12
CA VAL A 66 15.81 9.60 28.15
C VAL A 66 15.06 9.43 26.83
N HIS A 67 14.97 8.22 26.30
CA HIS A 67 14.26 7.98 25.04
C HIS A 67 12.78 8.30 25.09
N LEU A 68 12.08 7.98 26.18
CA LEU A 68 10.67 8.36 26.35
C LEU A 68 10.50 9.87 26.40
N ARG A 69 11.41 10.60 27.06
CA ARG A 69 11.35 12.06 27.08
C ARG A 69 11.49 12.63 25.67
N ASP A 70 12.54 12.22 24.94
CA ASP A 70 12.76 12.71 23.59
C ASP A 70 11.57 12.36 22.67
N MET A 71 11.03 11.14 22.76
CA MET A 71 9.89 10.71 21.96
C MET A 71 8.59 11.46 22.31
N VAL A 72 8.47 11.95 23.56
CA VAL A 72 7.38 12.84 23.96
C VAL A 72 7.57 14.23 23.36
N ASP A 73 8.79 14.77 23.42
CA ASP A 73 9.12 16.07 22.84
C ASP A 73 8.97 16.07 21.30
N GLU A 74 9.27 14.94 20.66
CA GLU A 74 9.05 14.68 19.23
C GLU A 74 7.56 14.48 18.88
N GLY A 75 6.68 14.29 19.87
CA GLY A 75 5.25 14.04 19.68
C GLY A 75 4.93 12.61 19.19
N ILE A 76 5.87 11.68 19.33
CA ILE A 76 5.69 10.26 18.95
C ILE A 76 4.97 9.49 20.06
N VAL A 77 5.27 9.82 21.32
CA VAL A 77 4.71 9.17 22.52
C VAL A 77 3.99 10.21 23.37
N GLY A 78 2.82 9.86 23.87
CA GLY A 78 2.09 10.60 24.89
C GLY A 78 2.22 9.94 26.26
N TRP A 79 1.86 10.68 27.30
CA TRP A 79 1.66 10.09 28.63
C TRP A 79 0.54 10.79 29.39
N ARG A 80 -0.10 10.04 30.29
CA ARG A 80 -1.07 10.54 31.26
C ARG A 80 -0.86 9.92 32.63
N LEU A 81 -1.46 10.50 33.67
CA LEU A 81 -1.45 9.89 35.00
C LEU A 81 -2.39 8.69 35.04
N ASP A 82 -1.98 7.65 35.76
CA ASP A 82 -2.81 6.48 36.02
C ASP A 82 -4.03 6.90 36.86
N PRO A 83 -5.27 6.65 36.41
CA PRO A 83 -6.48 6.97 37.17
C PRO A 83 -6.55 6.33 38.56
N ALA A 84 -5.89 5.18 38.75
CA ALA A 84 -5.85 4.44 40.01
C ALA A 84 -4.67 4.84 40.92
N ASP A 85 -3.59 5.41 40.38
CA ASP A 85 -2.44 5.90 41.15
C ASP A 85 -1.80 7.10 40.45
N ALA A 86 -2.14 8.32 40.89
CA ALA A 86 -1.65 9.57 40.31
C ALA A 86 -0.11 9.76 40.37
N ARG A 87 0.63 8.88 41.04
CA ARG A 87 2.11 8.89 41.01
C ARG A 87 2.69 8.11 39.82
N LYS A 88 1.88 7.29 39.15
CA LYS A 88 2.28 6.48 38.01
C LYS A 88 1.89 7.15 36.70
N LYS A 89 2.79 7.09 35.72
CA LYS A 89 2.55 7.53 34.35
C LYS A 89 2.26 6.33 33.46
N LEU A 90 1.19 6.43 32.70
CA LEU A 90 0.84 5.53 31.60
C LEU A 90 1.27 6.19 30.29
N PHE A 91 2.10 5.51 29.52
CA PHE A 91 2.58 5.97 28.23
C PHE A 91 1.78 5.32 27.11
N PHE A 92 1.60 6.03 26.01
CA PHE A 92 0.88 5.57 24.82
C PHE A 92 1.49 6.17 23.56
N THR A 93 1.21 5.60 22.39
CA THR A 93 1.67 6.17 21.12
C THR A 93 0.74 7.30 20.66
N ASN A 94 1.32 8.44 20.28
CA ASN A 94 0.64 9.52 19.56
C ASN A 94 0.87 9.43 18.04
N ALA A 95 1.67 8.46 17.61
CA ALA A 95 2.03 8.27 16.22
C ALA A 95 1.46 6.96 15.66
N GLU A 96 0.95 7.04 14.44
CA GLU A 96 0.54 5.90 13.63
C GLU A 96 1.74 5.32 12.88
N ARG A 97 1.85 3.99 12.80
CA ARG A 97 2.95 3.35 12.09
C ARG A 97 2.67 3.31 10.59
N ILE A 98 3.51 3.99 9.80
CA ILE A 98 3.44 4.02 8.33
C ILE A 98 4.14 2.78 7.74
N GLY A 99 5.25 2.36 8.33
CA GLY A 99 6.02 1.21 7.86
C GLY A 99 7.36 1.05 8.56
N ALA A 100 8.18 0.10 8.13
CA ALA A 100 9.57 -0.05 8.58
C ALA A 100 10.47 -0.22 7.35
N LEU A 101 11.76 0.15 7.43
CA LEU A 101 12.84 -0.10 6.45
C LEU A 101 13.84 -1.08 7.07
N SER A 102 14.27 -2.13 6.37
CA SER A 102 15.28 -3.10 6.82
C SER A 102 16.22 -3.46 5.67
N SER A 103 17.51 -3.65 5.98
CA SER A 103 18.57 -3.84 4.98
C SER A 103 18.71 -5.28 4.46
N SER A 104 18.22 -6.30 5.19
CA SER A 104 18.44 -7.72 4.84
C SER A 104 17.24 -8.43 4.21
N GLU A 105 16.00 -8.01 4.49
CA GLU A 105 14.81 -8.79 4.11
C GLU A 105 14.13 -8.33 2.81
N ARG A 106 14.47 -7.14 2.27
CA ARG A 106 13.61 -6.46 1.29
C ARG A 106 13.92 -6.74 -0.20
N ILE A 107 15.14 -7.18 -0.51
CA ILE A 107 15.64 -7.13 -1.91
C ILE A 107 15.74 -8.51 -2.57
N SER A 108 15.94 -9.59 -1.84
CA SER A 108 16.32 -10.87 -2.46
C SER A 108 15.14 -11.80 -2.77
N ALA A 109 14.13 -11.91 -1.89
CA ALA A 109 13.09 -12.93 -2.04
C ALA A 109 11.96 -12.56 -3.01
N GLU A 110 11.46 -11.31 -2.96
CA GLU A 110 10.40 -10.86 -3.86
C GLU A 110 10.94 -10.57 -5.27
N LEU A 111 12.10 -9.92 -5.37
CA LEU A 111 12.77 -9.64 -6.64
C LEU A 111 13.22 -10.93 -7.36
N ALA A 112 13.62 -11.98 -6.65
CA ALA A 112 13.91 -13.29 -7.24
C ALA A 112 12.65 -14.00 -7.76
N ARG A 113 11.48 -13.82 -7.11
CA ARG A 113 10.19 -14.28 -7.65
C ARG A 113 9.83 -13.57 -8.94
N TYR A 114 10.02 -12.25 -9.00
CA TYR A 114 9.67 -11.44 -10.18
C TYR A 114 10.64 -11.60 -11.35
N ALA A 115 11.93 -11.77 -11.08
CA ALA A 115 12.94 -12.04 -12.11
C ALA A 115 12.85 -13.47 -12.67
N GLY A 116 12.26 -14.42 -11.92
CA GLY A 116 12.15 -15.82 -12.33
C GLY A 116 11.17 -16.10 -13.48
N ASP A 117 10.17 -15.22 -13.68
CA ASP A 117 9.12 -15.42 -14.69
C ASP A 117 9.39 -14.73 -16.04
N TYR A 118 10.44 -13.91 -16.14
CA TYR A 118 10.85 -13.35 -17.43
C TYR A 118 11.58 -14.43 -18.26
N ARG A 119 10.84 -15.05 -19.18
CA ARG A 119 11.40 -15.89 -20.24
C ARG A 119 11.36 -15.12 -21.55
N GLU A 120 12.53 -14.70 -22.04
CA GLU A 120 12.69 -13.96 -23.30
C GLU A 120 12.00 -14.69 -24.48
N SER A 121 12.02 -16.02 -24.46
CA SER A 121 11.28 -16.89 -25.39
C SER A 121 9.79 -17.00 -25.01
N GLY A 122 8.90 -16.40 -25.80
CA GLY A 122 7.43 -16.54 -25.66
C GLY A 122 6.73 -15.38 -24.95
N SER A 123 7.49 -14.37 -24.52
CA SER A 123 6.96 -13.15 -23.93
C SER A 123 6.34 -12.23 -24.99
N GLY A 124 5.09 -11.80 -24.78
CA GLY A 124 4.43 -10.82 -25.68
C GLY A 124 5.20 -9.48 -25.75
N PRO A 125 4.92 -8.63 -26.76
CA PRO A 125 5.74 -7.46 -27.10
C PRO A 125 5.92 -6.44 -25.95
N PHE A 126 4.98 -6.43 -24.98
CA PHE A 126 5.00 -5.51 -23.84
C PHE A 126 5.60 -6.09 -22.56
N ALA A 127 6.07 -7.35 -22.57
CA ALA A 127 6.55 -8.03 -21.36
C ALA A 127 7.74 -7.33 -20.69
N TYR A 128 8.69 -6.82 -21.49
CA TYR A 128 9.84 -6.08 -20.97
C TYR A 128 9.40 -4.79 -20.26
N PHE A 129 8.53 -3.98 -20.88
CA PHE A 129 8.03 -2.75 -20.28
C PHE A 129 7.19 -3.03 -19.02
N ARG A 130 6.38 -4.09 -19.01
CA ARG A 130 5.66 -4.53 -17.81
C ARG A 130 6.62 -4.90 -16.69
N LEU A 131 7.69 -5.63 -16.98
CA LEU A 131 8.72 -5.94 -15.98
C LEU A 131 9.33 -4.67 -15.40
N VAL A 132 9.79 -3.74 -16.24
CA VAL A 132 10.40 -2.47 -15.80
C VAL A 132 9.45 -1.66 -14.92
N PHE A 133 8.22 -1.44 -15.39
CA PHE A 133 7.19 -0.70 -14.65
C PHE A 133 6.92 -1.32 -13.28
N ARG A 134 6.71 -2.65 -13.24
CA ARG A 134 6.43 -3.38 -12.00
C ARG A 134 7.59 -3.34 -11.03
N THR A 135 8.82 -3.53 -11.48
CA THR A 135 9.99 -3.48 -10.61
C THR A 135 10.14 -2.11 -9.95
N ILE A 136 10.05 -1.04 -10.75
CA ILE A 136 10.12 0.33 -10.21
C ILE A 136 9.00 0.56 -9.20
N ARG A 137 7.77 0.20 -9.57
CA ARG A 137 6.59 0.40 -8.74
C ARG A 137 6.69 -0.35 -7.40
N THR A 138 7.00 -1.64 -7.44
CA THR A 138 7.10 -2.48 -6.24
C THR A 138 8.17 -1.96 -5.29
N ILE A 139 9.34 -1.56 -5.80
CA ILE A 139 10.40 -0.97 -4.97
C ILE A 139 9.92 0.31 -4.30
N LEU A 140 9.27 1.23 -5.04
CA LEU A 140 8.74 2.47 -4.47
C LEU A 140 7.69 2.20 -3.38
N MET A 141 6.76 1.27 -3.61
CA MET A 141 5.76 0.86 -2.61
C MET A 141 6.42 0.27 -1.36
N GLN A 142 7.43 -0.59 -1.52
CA GLN A 142 8.19 -1.17 -0.42
C GLN A 142 8.99 -0.14 0.39
N THR A 143 9.31 1.03 -0.18
CA THR A 143 9.91 2.15 0.56
C THR A 143 8.89 2.96 1.36
N GLY A 144 7.59 2.66 1.24
CA GLY A 144 6.51 3.37 1.93
C GLY A 144 6.01 4.62 1.20
N ILE A 145 6.41 4.82 -0.06
CA ILE A 145 5.93 5.93 -0.88
C ILE A 145 4.50 5.61 -1.33
N ASN A 146 3.55 6.50 -1.02
CA ASN A 146 2.21 6.44 -1.59
C ASN A 146 2.25 6.93 -3.04
N LEU A 147 2.02 6.02 -3.98
CA LEU A 147 2.04 6.31 -5.42
C LEU A 147 0.66 6.70 -5.96
N ASP A 148 -0.41 6.46 -5.20
CA ASP A 148 -1.79 6.52 -5.68
C ASP A 148 -2.11 7.91 -6.31
N PRO A 149 -1.80 9.07 -5.68
CA PRO A 149 -2.09 10.37 -6.27
C PRO A 149 -1.34 10.65 -7.57
N VAL A 150 -0.07 10.23 -7.65
CA VAL A 150 0.77 10.45 -8.84
C VAL A 150 0.32 9.55 -9.99
N LEU A 151 -0.02 8.29 -9.68
CA LEU A 151 -0.53 7.34 -10.67
C LEU A 151 -1.90 7.76 -11.20
N THR A 152 -2.81 8.23 -10.34
CA THR A 152 -4.10 8.76 -10.78
C THR A 152 -3.93 9.98 -11.69
N ALA A 153 -3.12 10.96 -11.31
CA ALA A 153 -2.86 12.13 -12.16
C ALA A 153 -2.23 11.74 -13.52
N ALA A 154 -1.26 10.82 -13.51
CA ALA A 154 -0.66 10.31 -14.74
C ALA A 154 -1.68 9.56 -15.60
N GLY A 155 -2.55 8.76 -14.98
CA GLY A 155 -3.64 8.06 -15.64
C GLY A 155 -4.62 9.03 -16.29
N GLU A 156 -5.00 10.09 -15.60
CA GLU A 156 -5.89 11.12 -16.15
C GLU A 156 -5.30 11.82 -17.38
N GLU A 157 -4.00 12.18 -17.35
CA GLU A 157 -3.33 12.77 -18.51
C GLU A 157 -3.30 11.81 -19.71
N VAL A 158 -2.98 10.53 -19.45
CA VAL A 158 -3.00 9.50 -20.49
C VAL A 158 -4.42 9.29 -21.02
N GLY A 159 -5.42 9.22 -20.15
CA GLY A 159 -6.82 9.08 -20.53
C GLY A 159 -7.30 10.23 -21.41
N ARG A 160 -6.95 11.48 -21.07
CA ARG A 160 -7.21 12.66 -21.93
C ARG A 160 -6.57 12.52 -23.32
N ALA A 161 -5.32 12.06 -23.38
CA ALA A 161 -4.62 11.86 -24.64
C ALA A 161 -5.20 10.70 -25.48
N VAL A 162 -5.71 9.66 -24.82
CA VAL A 162 -6.29 8.47 -25.46
C VAL A 162 -7.74 8.70 -25.91
N PHE A 163 -8.49 9.56 -25.21
CA PHE A 163 -9.92 9.78 -25.46
C PHE A 163 -10.31 9.95 -26.94
N PRO A 164 -9.62 10.81 -27.74
CA PRO A 164 -9.97 11.00 -29.16
C PRO A 164 -9.81 9.73 -30.02
N THR A 165 -9.07 8.74 -29.55
CA THR A 165 -8.86 7.47 -30.27
C THR A 165 -9.95 6.44 -30.01
N VAL A 166 -10.72 6.61 -28.93
CA VAL A 166 -11.76 5.67 -28.48
C VAL A 166 -13.17 6.28 -28.47
N GLU A 167 -13.30 7.60 -28.60
CA GLU A 167 -14.57 8.31 -28.56
C GLU A 167 -15.60 7.80 -29.59
N ASP A 168 -16.84 7.65 -29.16
CA ASP A 168 -18.02 7.49 -30.02
C ASP A 168 -19.24 7.97 -29.23
N LYS A 169 -20.20 8.64 -29.87
CA LYS A 169 -21.40 9.16 -29.20
C LYS A 169 -22.26 8.08 -28.56
N ARG A 170 -22.17 6.84 -29.03
CA ARG A 170 -22.91 5.69 -28.50
C ARG A 170 -22.07 5.00 -27.45
N THR A 171 -22.54 4.99 -26.21
CA THR A 171 -21.85 4.34 -25.07
C THR A 171 -21.43 2.91 -25.38
N GLY A 172 -22.31 2.09 -25.98
CA GLY A 172 -21.95 0.71 -26.33
C GLY A 172 -20.83 0.56 -27.37
N VAL A 173 -20.59 1.58 -28.22
CA VAL A 173 -19.47 1.57 -29.17
C VAL A 173 -18.21 2.12 -28.51
N PHE A 174 -18.33 3.20 -27.74
CA PHE A 174 -17.26 3.72 -26.90
C PHE A 174 -16.66 2.63 -25.99
N LEU A 175 -17.50 1.86 -25.28
CA LEU A 175 -17.06 0.75 -24.43
C LEU A 175 -16.30 -0.32 -25.21
N LYS A 176 -16.75 -0.66 -26.43
CA LYS A 176 -16.05 -1.61 -27.32
C LYS A 176 -14.71 -1.05 -27.79
N ASN A 177 -14.64 0.24 -28.09
CA ASN A 177 -13.40 0.91 -28.49
C ASN A 177 -12.38 0.90 -27.34
N VAL A 178 -12.82 1.21 -26.11
CA VAL A 178 -12.00 1.14 -24.90
C VAL A 178 -11.49 -0.28 -24.66
N ALA A 179 -12.36 -1.29 -24.73
CA ALA A 179 -11.95 -2.69 -24.57
C ALA A 179 -10.93 -3.14 -25.63
N ALA A 180 -11.16 -2.79 -26.89
CA ALA A 180 -10.25 -3.10 -27.99
C ALA A 180 -8.91 -2.34 -27.87
N PHE A 181 -8.92 -1.13 -27.29
CA PHE A 181 -7.70 -0.38 -27.00
C PHE A 181 -6.87 -1.08 -25.92
N TRP A 182 -7.50 -1.48 -24.81
CA TRP A 182 -6.86 -2.20 -23.71
C TRP A 182 -6.18 -3.49 -24.18
N GLU A 183 -6.92 -4.32 -24.92
CA GLU A 183 -6.42 -5.61 -25.39
C GLU A 183 -5.25 -5.43 -26.37
N ARG A 184 -5.38 -4.52 -27.34
CA ARG A 184 -4.34 -4.23 -28.34
C ARG A 184 -3.03 -3.78 -27.72
N HIS A 185 -3.09 -3.03 -26.62
CA HIS A 185 -1.91 -2.50 -25.93
C HIS A 185 -1.44 -3.40 -24.77
N GLY A 186 -2.06 -4.57 -24.60
CA GLY A 186 -1.69 -5.53 -23.57
C GLY A 186 -1.86 -5.00 -22.15
N LEU A 187 -2.88 -4.16 -21.93
CA LEU A 187 -3.24 -3.58 -20.63
C LEU A 187 -4.15 -4.52 -19.81
N GLY A 188 -4.72 -5.52 -20.46
CA GLY A 188 -5.66 -6.47 -19.88
C GLY A 188 -6.86 -6.64 -20.81
N ARG A 189 -7.85 -7.38 -20.34
CA ARG A 189 -9.09 -7.64 -21.07
C ARG A 189 -10.25 -7.02 -20.31
N ILE A 190 -10.98 -6.13 -20.98
CA ILE A 190 -12.14 -5.44 -20.41
C ILE A 190 -13.42 -6.22 -20.71
N GLU A 191 -14.25 -6.39 -19.68
CA GLU A 191 -15.66 -6.76 -19.79
C GLU A 191 -16.54 -5.71 -19.12
N THR A 192 -17.73 -5.49 -19.65
CA THR A 192 -18.71 -4.53 -19.12
C THR A 192 -19.80 -5.28 -18.34
N GLY A 193 -20.11 -4.82 -17.12
CA GLY A 193 -21.14 -5.40 -16.27
C GLY A 193 -22.46 -4.65 -16.32
N SER A 194 -22.96 -4.26 -15.14
CA SER A 194 -24.13 -3.39 -15.01
C SER A 194 -23.91 -2.06 -15.73
N GLU A 195 -24.98 -1.45 -16.26
CA GLU A 195 -24.96 -0.11 -16.84
C GLU A 195 -25.35 0.98 -15.82
N GLU A 196 -26.04 0.61 -14.73
CA GLU A 196 -26.45 1.51 -13.64
C GLU A 196 -26.26 0.84 -12.26
N PRO A 197 -25.18 1.18 -11.51
CA PRO A 197 -24.05 1.99 -11.94
C PRO A 197 -23.24 1.26 -13.03
N LEU A 198 -22.48 2.00 -13.83
CA LEU A 198 -21.67 1.41 -14.88
C LEU A 198 -20.48 0.64 -14.28
N GLU A 199 -20.34 -0.63 -14.63
CA GLU A 199 -19.29 -1.51 -14.12
C GLU A 199 -18.33 -1.96 -15.21
N ILE A 200 -17.04 -1.84 -14.91
CA ILE A 200 -15.94 -2.30 -15.77
C ILE A 200 -15.13 -3.34 -15.03
N PHE A 201 -14.97 -4.51 -15.63
CA PHE A 201 -14.13 -5.60 -15.15
C PHE A 201 -12.86 -5.65 -16.00
N VAL A 202 -11.70 -5.69 -15.36
CA VAL A 202 -10.40 -5.82 -16.02
C VAL A 202 -9.74 -7.12 -15.57
N TYR A 203 -9.58 -8.04 -16.51
CA TYR A 203 -8.82 -9.27 -16.34
C TYR A 203 -7.39 -9.08 -16.84
N ASP A 204 -6.44 -9.80 -16.22
CA ASP A 204 -5.02 -9.72 -16.57
C ASP A 204 -4.48 -8.27 -16.55
N CYS A 205 -4.98 -7.48 -15.59
CA CYS A 205 -4.69 -6.06 -15.44
C CYS A 205 -3.18 -5.84 -15.34
N PHE A 206 -2.61 -5.11 -16.31
CA PHE A 206 -1.17 -4.88 -16.40
C PHE A 206 -0.60 -4.22 -15.14
N GLU A 207 -1.44 -3.42 -14.48
CA GLU A 207 -1.09 -2.56 -13.37
C GLU A 207 -0.92 -3.36 -12.06
N CYS A 208 -1.73 -4.40 -11.83
CA CYS A 208 -1.77 -5.09 -10.54
C CYS A 208 -1.75 -6.63 -10.55
N VAL A 209 -1.96 -7.32 -11.68
CA VAL A 209 -2.11 -8.80 -11.70
C VAL A 209 -0.91 -9.54 -11.09
N ASP A 210 0.28 -8.95 -11.22
CA ASP A 210 1.54 -9.47 -10.71
C ASP A 210 2.09 -8.67 -9.52
N LEU A 211 1.30 -7.77 -8.93
CA LEU A 211 1.70 -7.10 -7.69
C LEU A 211 1.61 -8.06 -6.49
N PRO A 212 2.39 -7.81 -5.42
CA PRO A 212 2.17 -8.49 -4.16
C PRO A 212 0.73 -8.31 -3.68
N ARG A 213 0.20 -9.30 -2.97
CA ARG A 213 -1.08 -9.14 -2.27
C ARG A 213 -0.87 -8.21 -1.09
N ILE A 214 -1.24 -6.94 -1.27
CA ILE A 214 -1.15 -5.90 -0.24
C ILE A 214 -2.45 -5.75 0.56
N GLY A 215 -3.50 -6.49 0.20
CA GLY A 215 -4.77 -6.52 0.93
C GLY A 215 -5.67 -5.31 0.68
N ARG A 216 -5.39 -4.51 -0.37
CA ARG A 216 -6.20 -3.37 -0.80
C ARG A 216 -6.12 -3.16 -2.32
N PRO A 217 -7.07 -2.41 -2.91
CA PRO A 217 -6.99 -1.96 -4.30
C PRO A 217 -5.71 -1.15 -4.59
N ALA A 218 -5.24 -1.24 -5.84
CA ALA A 218 -3.94 -0.71 -6.27
C ALA A 218 -3.92 -0.22 -7.72
N CYS A 219 -5.04 -0.11 -8.42
CA CYS A 219 -5.08 0.31 -9.82
C CYS A 219 -5.38 1.81 -9.96
N SER A 220 -4.56 2.64 -9.30
CA SER A 220 -4.74 4.09 -9.28
C SER A 220 -4.52 4.71 -10.66
N PHE A 221 -3.65 4.13 -11.49
CA PHE A 221 -3.45 4.59 -12.86
C PHE A 221 -4.68 4.28 -13.72
N ASP A 222 -5.18 3.04 -13.74
CA ASP A 222 -6.41 2.68 -14.45
C ASP A 222 -7.59 3.54 -13.98
N THR A 223 -7.70 3.80 -12.67
CA THR A 223 -8.73 4.69 -12.11
C THR A 223 -8.68 6.09 -12.76
N GLY A 224 -7.50 6.68 -12.88
CA GLY A 224 -7.32 7.97 -13.54
C GLY A 224 -7.62 7.93 -15.04
N VAL A 225 -7.18 6.88 -15.74
CA VAL A 225 -7.47 6.73 -17.18
C VAL A 225 -8.98 6.61 -17.41
N LEU A 226 -9.65 5.73 -16.66
CA LEU A 226 -11.10 5.53 -16.77
C LEU A 226 -11.84 6.83 -16.41
N ALA A 227 -11.45 7.52 -15.33
CA ALA A 227 -12.09 8.79 -14.95
C ALA A 227 -12.03 9.81 -16.10
N ALA A 228 -10.87 10.02 -16.71
CA ALA A 228 -10.73 10.93 -17.84
C ALA A 228 -11.53 10.50 -19.08
N LEU A 229 -11.51 9.20 -19.41
CA LEU A 229 -12.26 8.66 -20.55
C LEU A 229 -13.78 8.81 -20.37
N PHE A 230 -14.31 8.45 -19.21
CA PHE A 230 -15.75 8.50 -18.94
C PHE A 230 -16.24 9.93 -18.70
N SER A 231 -15.43 10.81 -18.09
CA SER A 231 -15.76 12.24 -18.04
C SER A 231 -15.85 12.87 -19.43
N GLY A 232 -14.93 12.52 -20.34
CA GLY A 232 -15.00 12.97 -21.73
C GLY A 232 -16.22 12.43 -22.46
N HIS A 233 -16.57 11.15 -22.24
CA HIS A 233 -17.71 10.50 -22.91
C HIS A 233 -19.07 11.03 -22.43
N PHE A 234 -19.22 11.29 -21.13
CA PHE A 234 -20.48 11.79 -20.55
C PHE A 234 -20.58 13.31 -20.47
N ASP A 235 -19.52 14.04 -20.85
CA ASP A 235 -19.39 15.50 -20.76
C ASP A 235 -19.69 16.06 -19.36
N ARG A 236 -19.27 15.32 -18.31
CA ARG A 236 -19.46 15.70 -16.90
C ARG A 236 -18.46 15.03 -15.96
N GLY A 237 -18.39 15.50 -14.72
CA GLY A 237 -17.58 14.86 -13.68
C GLY A 237 -18.07 13.44 -13.37
N VAL A 238 -17.14 12.49 -13.30
CA VAL A 238 -17.41 11.11 -12.85
C VAL A 238 -16.52 10.74 -11.68
N THR A 239 -17.02 9.87 -10.82
CA THR A 239 -16.23 9.19 -9.80
C THR A 239 -15.98 7.76 -10.25
N VAL A 240 -14.74 7.30 -10.17
CA VAL A 240 -14.36 5.92 -10.46
C VAL A 240 -13.81 5.29 -9.18
N VAL A 241 -14.43 4.19 -8.75
CA VAL A 241 -14.03 3.46 -7.53
C VAL A 241 -13.61 2.05 -7.90
N GLU A 242 -12.35 1.68 -7.61
CA GLU A 242 -11.89 0.30 -7.67
C GLU A 242 -12.42 -0.47 -6.45
N THR A 243 -13.28 -1.46 -6.69
CA THR A 243 -13.95 -2.26 -5.65
C THR A 243 -13.33 -3.65 -5.45
N HIS A 244 -12.66 -4.17 -6.46
CA HIS A 244 -11.96 -5.46 -6.45
C HIS A 244 -10.62 -5.32 -7.15
N CYS A 245 -9.61 -6.06 -6.72
CA CYS A 245 -8.25 -5.96 -7.25
C CYS A 245 -7.44 -7.25 -7.04
N TYR A 246 -6.58 -7.61 -7.99
CA TYR A 246 -5.62 -8.70 -7.79
C TYR A 246 -4.72 -8.47 -6.56
N ALA A 247 -4.32 -7.22 -6.32
CA ALA A 247 -3.50 -6.84 -5.17
C ALA A 247 -4.28 -6.91 -3.83
N ALA A 248 -5.62 -6.85 -3.87
CA ALA A 248 -6.49 -7.13 -2.73
C ALA A 248 -6.71 -8.63 -2.51
N GLY A 249 -6.42 -9.46 -3.53
CA GLY A 249 -6.57 -10.91 -3.50
C GLY A 249 -7.71 -11.44 -4.37
N ASP A 250 -8.36 -10.58 -5.15
CA ASP A 250 -9.45 -10.93 -6.07
C ASP A 250 -8.91 -11.56 -7.37
N ALA A 251 -9.84 -12.10 -8.19
CA ALA A 251 -9.51 -12.74 -9.46
C ALA A 251 -9.53 -11.78 -10.67
N TYR A 252 -9.90 -10.52 -10.45
CA TYR A 252 -10.03 -9.46 -11.45
C TYR A 252 -10.05 -8.09 -10.75
N CYS A 253 -9.88 -7.02 -11.53
CA CYS A 253 -10.20 -5.68 -11.07
C CYS A 253 -11.63 -5.31 -11.44
N ARG A 254 -12.35 -4.63 -10.55
CA ARG A 254 -13.70 -4.10 -10.83
C ARG A 254 -13.79 -2.64 -10.48
N PHE A 255 -14.14 -1.82 -11.46
CA PHE A 255 -14.33 -0.39 -11.34
C PHE A 255 -15.80 -0.04 -11.46
N VAL A 256 -16.32 0.72 -10.50
CA VAL A 256 -17.67 1.28 -10.52
C VAL A 256 -17.56 2.75 -10.91
N ILE A 257 -18.33 3.14 -11.92
CA ILE A 257 -18.34 4.49 -12.47
C ILE A 257 -19.68 5.14 -12.13
N GLU A 258 -19.61 6.24 -11.40
CA GLU A 258 -20.77 7.02 -10.97
C GLU A 258 -20.66 8.42 -11.57
N CYS A 259 -21.70 8.84 -12.29
CA CYS A 259 -21.81 10.23 -12.73
C CYS A 259 -22.12 11.09 -11.50
N GLY A 260 -21.39 12.21 -11.32
CA GLY A 260 -21.75 13.18 -10.29
C GLY A 260 -23.18 13.72 -10.50
N GLU A 261 -23.91 13.93 -9.41
CA GLU A 261 -25.14 14.73 -9.46
C GLU A 261 -24.76 16.18 -9.82
N GLU A 262 -25.50 16.80 -10.74
CA GLU A 262 -25.36 18.22 -11.11
C GLU A 262 -25.69 19.17 -9.95
#